data_AF-A0A956Y4F7-F1
#
_entry.id   AF-A0A956Y4F7-F1
#
_cell.length_a   1.000
_cell.length_b   1.000
_cell.length_c   1.000
_cell.angle_alpha   90.00
_cell.angle_beta   90.00
_cell.angle_gamma   90.00
#
_symmetry.space_group_name_H-M   'P 1'
#
loop_
_entity.id
_entity.type
_entity.pdbx_description
1 polymer ?
#
loop_
_entity_poly.entity_id
_entity_poly.type
_entity_poly.pdbx_seq_one_letter_code
_entity_poly.pdbx_strand_id
1 'polypeptide(L)'
;DEKEMENTLKQLDENLTKYPWFEPVAVQMFVGSYDPRNLKFDHQMMASVPGHRAYGKSVMDNRDWGSISDWAASLPVQLGLK
;
A
#
# COMPACT_ATOMS: atom_id res chain seq x y z
N ASP A 1 1.44 8.99 6.67
CA ASP A 1 0.87 10.35 6.71
C ASP A 1 -0.25 10.45 5.70
N GLU A 2 -1.37 11.08 6.09
CA GLU A 2 -2.58 11.22 5.26
C GLU A 2 -2.29 11.87 3.90
N LYS A 3 -1.46 12.92 3.88
CA LYS A 3 -1.03 13.60 2.64
C LYS A 3 -0.26 12.71 1.66
N GLU A 4 0.54 11.78 2.18
CA GLU A 4 1.26 10.82 1.33
C GLU A 4 0.26 9.84 0.69
N MET A 5 -0.79 9.46 1.44
CA MET A 5 -1.85 8.60 0.94
C MET A 5 -2.67 9.30 -0.16
N GLU A 6 -3.07 10.56 0.06
CA GLU A 6 -3.77 11.35 -0.96
C GLU A 6 -2.95 11.50 -2.25
N ASN A 7 -1.65 11.79 -2.12
CA ASN A 7 -0.76 11.94 -3.27
C ASN A 7 -0.61 10.63 -4.04
N THR A 8 -0.41 9.50 -3.34
CA THR A 8 -0.30 8.20 -4.02
C THR A 8 -1.62 7.79 -4.69
N LEU A 9 -2.79 8.12 -4.12
CA LEU A 9 -4.08 7.91 -4.79
C LEU A 9 -4.17 8.73 -6.09
N LYS A 10 -3.76 10.01 -6.04
CA LYS A 10 -3.73 10.85 -7.23
C LYS A 10 -2.81 10.28 -8.32
N GLN A 11 -1.63 9.78 -7.94
CA GLN A 11 -0.71 9.13 -8.89
C GLN A 11 -1.31 7.85 -9.48
N LEU A 12 -2.08 7.10 -8.68
CA LEU A 12 -2.80 5.93 -9.18
C LEU A 12 -3.85 6.34 -10.22
N ASP A 13 -4.68 7.35 -9.92
CA ASP A 13 -5.70 7.87 -10.84
C ASP A 13 -5.07 8.36 -12.16
N GLU A 14 -3.99 9.15 -12.07
CA GLU A 14 -3.24 9.62 -13.23
C GLU A 14 -2.72 8.46 -14.09
N ASN A 15 -2.25 7.37 -13.48
CA ASN A 15 -1.81 6.19 -14.23
C ASN A 15 -2.97 5.40 -14.83
N LEU A 16 -4.12 5.33 -14.15
CA LEU A 16 -5.33 4.67 -14.67
C LEU A 16 -5.88 5.37 -15.91
N THR A 17 -5.70 6.70 -16.05
CA THR A 17 -6.11 7.41 -17.28
C THR A 17 -5.46 6.87 -18.56
N LYS A 18 -4.30 6.20 -18.45
CA LYS A 18 -3.60 5.55 -19.58
C LYS A 18 -4.31 4.28 -20.06
N TYR A 19 -5.23 3.74 -19.26
CA TYR A 19 -5.94 2.49 -19.50
C TYR A 19 -7.46 2.74 -19.52
N PRO A 20 -8.00 3.44 -20.53
CA PRO A 20 -9.42 3.83 -20.59
C PRO A 20 -10.40 2.65 -20.68
N TRP A 21 -9.89 1.44 -20.94
CA TRP A 21 -10.68 0.20 -20.93
C TRP A 21 -10.84 -0.40 -19.54
N PHE A 22 -10.10 0.09 -18.53
CA PHE A 22 -10.09 -0.46 -17.19
C PHE A 22 -10.70 0.52 -16.20
N GLU A 23 -11.90 0.20 -15.73
CA GLU A 23 -12.61 0.94 -14.68
C GLU A 23 -12.64 0.07 -13.42
N PRO A 24 -11.78 0.36 -12.41
CA PRO A 24 -11.80 -0.39 -11.17
C PRO A 24 -13.14 -0.21 -10.45
N VAL A 25 -13.76 -1.32 -10.08
CA VAL A 25 -15.02 -1.31 -9.31
C VAL A 25 -14.79 -0.78 -7.88
N ALA A 26 -13.59 -0.95 -7.35
CA ALA A 26 -13.21 -0.54 -6.01
C ALA A 26 -11.72 -0.17 -5.96
N VAL A 27 -11.39 0.93 -5.28
CA VAL A 27 -10.01 1.33 -5.00
C VAL A 27 -9.92 1.75 -3.54
N GLN A 28 -9.02 1.15 -2.79
CA GLN A 28 -8.71 1.54 -1.41
C GLN A 28 -7.21 1.39 -1.19
N MET A 29 -6.60 2.37 -0.53
CA MET A 29 -5.19 2.32 -0.19
C MET A 29 -4.98 2.08 1.30
N PHE A 30 -4.05 1.18 1.61
CA PHE A 30 -3.66 0.81 2.96
C PHE A 30 -2.15 0.97 3.10
N VAL A 31 -1.71 1.29 4.31
CA VAL A 31 -0.30 1.22 4.67
C VAL A 31 0.12 -0.23 4.89
N GLY A 32 1.39 -0.54 4.65
CA GLY A 32 1.91 -1.91 4.76
C GLY A 32 2.61 -2.23 6.08
N SER A 33 3.03 -3.48 6.21
CA SER A 33 4.01 -3.91 7.22
C SER A 33 5.44 -3.74 6.68
N TYR A 34 6.33 -3.28 7.54
CA TYR A 34 7.76 -3.21 7.30
C TYR A 34 8.49 -4.19 8.23
N ASP A 35 9.16 -5.19 7.65
CA ASP A 35 10.08 -6.06 8.37
C ASP A 35 11.44 -6.05 7.65
N PRO A 36 12.48 -5.43 8.24
CA PRO A 36 13.80 -5.38 7.62
C PRO A 36 14.42 -6.76 7.46
N ARG A 37 14.01 -7.76 8.26
CA ARG A 37 14.54 -9.14 8.20
C ARG A 37 14.03 -9.90 6.98
N ASN A 38 12.88 -9.49 6.43
CA ASN A 38 12.28 -10.11 5.25
C ASN A 38 12.76 -9.47 3.93
N LEU A 39 13.57 -8.41 4.00
CA LEU A 39 14.18 -7.80 2.83
C LEU A 39 15.28 -8.70 2.26
N LYS A 40 15.49 -8.66 0.94
CA LYS A 40 16.66 -9.27 0.31
C LYS A 40 17.95 -8.63 0.83
N PHE A 41 19.07 -9.36 0.78
CA PHE A 41 20.34 -8.94 1.37
C PHE A 41 20.83 -7.55 0.90
N ASP A 42 20.71 -7.26 -0.38
CA ASP A 42 21.01 -5.94 -0.98
C ASP A 42 20.14 -4.82 -0.40
N HIS A 43 18.85 -5.08 -0.20
CA HIS A 43 17.91 -4.13 0.39
C HIS A 43 18.14 -3.95 1.90
N GLN A 44 18.57 -5.00 2.61
CA GLN A 44 18.97 -4.91 4.02
C GLN A 44 20.21 -4.02 4.18
N MET A 45 21.21 -4.18 3.32
CA MET A 45 22.39 -3.32 3.29
C MET A 45 22.02 -1.86 3.07
N MET A 46 21.20 -1.55 2.06
CA MET A 46 20.74 -0.17 1.81
C MET A 46 19.95 0.40 3.00
N ALA A 47 19.09 -0.40 3.62
CA ALA A 47 18.36 0.00 4.82
C ALA A 47 19.27 0.28 6.01
N SER A 48 20.47 -0.31 6.06
CA SER A 48 21.48 -0.08 7.10
C SER A 48 22.42 1.11 6.84
N VAL A 49 22.27 1.80 5.70
CA VAL A 49 23.11 2.98 5.38
C VAL A 49 22.61 4.22 6.13
N PRO A 50 23.48 4.92 6.89
CA PRO A 50 23.13 6.19 7.51
C PRO A 50 22.63 7.21 6.47
N GLY A 51 21.48 7.83 6.73
CA GLY A 51 20.82 8.77 5.81
C GLY A 51 19.77 8.13 4.90
N HIS A 52 19.67 6.80 4.85
CA HIS A 52 18.56 6.13 4.19
C HIS A 52 17.25 6.27 4.99
N ARG A 53 16.09 6.44 4.33
CA ARG A 53 14.78 6.61 5.00
C ARG A 53 14.42 5.44 5.93
N ALA A 54 14.95 4.25 5.63
CA ALA A 54 14.74 3.04 6.42
C ALA A 54 15.81 2.80 7.49
N TYR A 55 16.82 3.68 7.59
CA TYR A 55 17.89 3.57 8.58
C TYR A 55 17.34 3.62 10.00
N GLY A 56 17.68 2.60 10.80
CA GLY A 56 17.24 2.50 12.19
C GLY A 56 15.74 2.18 12.39
N LYS A 57 14.98 1.90 11.33
CA LYS A 57 13.58 1.49 11.47
C LYS A 57 13.49 0.04 11.97
N SER A 58 12.74 -0.16 13.04
CA SER A 58 12.40 -1.48 13.56
C SER A 58 11.26 -2.12 12.76
N VAL A 59 10.96 -3.38 13.09
CA VAL A 59 9.78 -4.09 12.57
C VAL A 59 8.53 -3.31 12.97
N MET A 60 7.68 -2.98 12.01
CA MET A 60 6.42 -2.26 12.22
C MET A 60 5.33 -2.87 11.36
N ASP A 61 4.15 -3.07 11.93
CA ASP A 61 2.94 -3.36 11.16
C ASP A 61 1.97 -2.20 11.35
N ASN A 62 1.77 -1.40 10.30
CA ASN A 62 0.84 -0.27 10.33
C ASN A 62 -0.50 -0.62 9.67
N ARG A 63 -0.66 -1.84 9.15
CA ARG A 63 -1.91 -2.25 8.49
C ARG A 63 -3.07 -2.17 9.48
N ASP A 64 -4.10 -1.41 9.11
CA ASP A 64 -5.39 -1.52 9.75
C ASP A 64 -6.12 -2.74 9.20
N TRP A 65 -5.94 -3.87 9.88
CA TRP A 65 -6.58 -5.13 9.51
C TRP A 65 -8.10 -5.08 9.59
N GLY A 66 -8.68 -4.22 10.43
CA GLY A 66 -10.13 -4.00 10.50
C GLY A 66 -10.62 -3.35 9.21
N SER A 67 -10.03 -2.20 8.85
CA SER A 67 -10.35 -1.50 7.60
C SER A 67 -10.12 -2.37 6.35
N ILE A 68 -9.06 -3.20 6.32
CA ILE A 68 -8.81 -4.14 5.22
C ILE A 68 -9.91 -5.21 5.16
N SER A 69 -10.30 -5.76 6.32
CA SER A 69 -11.35 -6.79 6.39
C SER A 69 -12.71 -6.24 5.96
N ASP A 70 -13.08 -5.05 6.43
CA ASP A 70 -14.33 -4.39 6.08
C ASP A 70 -14.41 -4.06 4.59
N TRP A 71 -13.31 -3.54 4.03
CA TRP A 71 -13.20 -3.32 2.60
C TRP A 71 -13.33 -4.62 1.81
N ALA A 72 -12.61 -5.68 2.20
CA ALA A 72 -12.70 -6.98 1.55
C ALA A 72 -14.12 -7.58 1.60
N ALA A 73 -14.81 -7.42 2.72
CA ALA A 73 -16.20 -7.84 2.88
C ALA A 73 -17.18 -7.06 1.99
N SER A 74 -16.84 -5.83 1.59
CA SER A 74 -17.65 -5.02 0.67
C SER A 74 -17.50 -5.41 -0.81
N LEU A 75 -16.39 -6.10 -1.17
CA LEU A 75 -16.06 -6.42 -2.56
C LEU A 75 -17.08 -7.31 -3.28
N PRO A 76 -17.65 -8.38 -2.66
CA PRO A 76 -18.63 -9.22 -3.36
C PRO A 76 -19.81 -8.41 -3.88
N VAL A 77 -20.39 -7.55 -3.04
CA VAL A 77 -21.52 -6.69 -3.43
C VAL A 77 -21.13 -5.73 -4.56
N GLN A 78 -19.95 -5.12 -4.46
CA GLN A 78 -19.44 -4.21 -5.48
C GLN A 78 -19.20 -4.91 -6.82
N LEU A 79 -18.73 -6.16 -6.80
CA LEU A 79 -18.51 -7.01 -7.97
C LEU A 79 -19.80 -7.68 -8.49
N GLY A 80 -20.95 -7.45 -7.85
CA GLY A 80 -22.22 -8.08 -8.23
C GLY A 80 -22.33 -9.57 -7.88
N LEU A 81 -21.46 -10.06 -6.98
CA LEU A 81 -21.50 -11.41 -6.44
C LEU A 81 -22.49 -11.46 -5.27
N LYS A 82 -23.28 -12.54 -5.22
CA LYS A 82 -24.25 -12.82 -4.15
C LYS A 82 -23.66 -13.76 -3.12
#